data_AF-A0A179DCK3-F1
#
_entry.id   AF-A0A179DCK3-F1
#
_cell.length_a   1.000
_cell.length_b   1.000
_cell.length_c   1.000
_cell.angle_alpha   90.00
_cell.angle_beta   90.00
_cell.angle_gamma   90.00
#
_symmetry.space_group_name_H-M   'P 1'
#
loop_
_entity.id
_entity.type
_entity.pdbx_description
1 polymer ?
#
loop_
_entity_poly.entity_id
_entity_poly.type
_entity_poly.pdbx_seq_one_letter_code
_entity_poly.pdbx_strand_id
1 'polypeptide(L)'
;MKLTYSIMKIKVLQFLLIGLVIFISSCEKDGTINPEVLTNNKVEYNGENLSINAAGFVDYNLRSFYGNAPTHKNVDFYTIDGTFITSKTGSLLDISGKSVVFAELNSPNLDMIETATYNYINDSKDSGLTDTELSAKYSGKYFFTNAYVISSSQSSSLLTFSQNIDVVSGTVKISGSKPNYLITYDLVLENGKTLKGNYAGIFQSL
;
A
#
# COMPACT_ATOMS: atom_id res chain seq x y z
N MET A 1 3.65 -63.96 -50.63
CA MET A 1 3.50 -63.03 -49.49
C MET A 1 4.80 -62.25 -49.37
N LYS A 2 4.78 -60.97 -49.71
CA LYS A 2 5.97 -60.13 -49.96
C LYS A 2 6.11 -59.04 -48.89
N LEU A 3 7.36 -58.91 -48.42
CA LEU A 3 8.08 -57.80 -47.79
C LEU A 3 7.51 -57.12 -46.52
N THR A 4 8.21 -57.17 -45.36
CA THR A 4 9.45 -56.47 -44.92
C THR A 4 9.16 -55.07 -44.36
N TYR A 5 9.69 -54.77 -43.16
CA TYR A 5 10.27 -53.50 -42.63
C TYR A 5 10.10 -53.51 -41.10
N SER A 6 11.04 -54.10 -40.35
CA SER A 6 12.33 -53.53 -39.91
C SER A 6 12.20 -52.30 -38.99
N ILE A 7 12.24 -52.57 -37.69
CA ILE A 7 13.15 -51.96 -36.70
C ILE A 7 13.29 -50.44 -36.83
N MET A 8 12.41 -49.68 -36.18
CA MET A 8 12.66 -48.26 -35.90
C MET A 8 13.40 -48.14 -34.55
N LYS A 9 14.73 -48.22 -34.63
CA LYS A 9 15.67 -47.93 -33.55
C LYS A 9 15.57 -46.47 -33.12
N ILE A 10 15.42 -46.26 -31.80
CA ILE A 10 16.20 -45.32 -30.98
C ILE A 10 16.63 -44.05 -31.72
N LYS A 11 15.79 -43.01 -31.67
CA LYS A 11 16.18 -41.60 -31.89
C LYS A 11 15.28 -40.63 -31.11
N VAL A 12 15.21 -40.77 -29.79
CA VAL A 12 14.64 -39.73 -28.90
C VAL A 12 15.65 -39.32 -27.82
N LEU A 13 16.94 -39.39 -28.16
CA LEU A 13 18.04 -38.96 -27.30
C LEU A 13 18.97 -38.04 -28.10
N GLN A 14 18.45 -36.89 -28.55
CA GLN A 14 19.24 -35.83 -29.19
C GLN A 14 18.48 -34.49 -29.26
N PHE A 15 17.88 -34.07 -28.15
CA PHE A 15 17.44 -32.68 -27.93
C PHE A 15 17.83 -32.20 -26.52
N LEU A 16 19.09 -32.48 -26.16
CA LEU A 16 19.82 -31.81 -25.09
C LEU A 16 20.92 -30.96 -25.77
N LEU A 17 21.12 -29.74 -25.28
CA LEU A 17 22.00 -28.67 -25.79
C LEU A 17 21.41 -27.79 -26.91
N ILE A 18 20.69 -26.74 -26.50
CA ILE A 18 20.95 -25.32 -26.80
C ILE A 18 19.87 -24.53 -26.06
N GLY A 19 20.28 -23.72 -25.09
CA GLY A 19 19.37 -22.90 -24.28
C GLY A 19 19.88 -22.60 -22.87
N LEU A 20 21.21 -22.57 -22.67
CA LEU A 20 21.81 -21.94 -21.50
C LEU A 20 21.93 -20.44 -21.81
N VAL A 21 21.68 -19.62 -20.78
CA VAL A 21 21.93 -18.18 -20.68
C VAL A 21 20.83 -17.27 -21.23
N ILE A 22 19.78 -17.07 -20.42
CA ILE A 22 19.43 -15.71 -20.00
C ILE A 22 19.23 -15.72 -18.48
N PHE A 23 20.34 -15.53 -17.76
CA PHE A 23 20.30 -14.89 -16.46
C PHE A 23 19.86 -13.45 -16.70
N ILE A 24 18.55 -13.19 -16.66
CA ILE A 24 18.09 -11.87 -16.23
C ILE A 24 17.98 -11.95 -14.72
N SER A 25 19.11 -11.66 -14.09
CA SER A 25 19.10 -10.94 -12.82
C SER A 25 18.15 -9.76 -12.99
N SER A 26 16.90 -9.88 -12.52
CA SER A 26 16.12 -8.70 -12.18
C SER A 26 16.74 -8.14 -10.90
N CYS A 27 17.88 -7.50 -11.11
CA CYS A 27 18.35 -6.44 -10.25
C CYS A 27 17.31 -5.34 -10.46
N GLU A 28 16.27 -5.29 -9.63
CA GLU A 28 15.42 -4.10 -9.53
C GLU A 28 16.37 -2.96 -9.18
N LYS A 29 16.73 -2.19 -10.21
CA LYS A 29 17.42 -0.92 -10.04
C LYS A 29 16.55 -0.06 -9.14
N ASP A 30 17.06 0.19 -7.95
CA ASP A 30 16.89 1.38 -7.14
C ASP A 30 15.76 2.32 -7.57
N GLY A 31 14.66 2.27 -6.81
CA GLY A 31 13.95 3.45 -6.31
C GLY A 31 13.33 4.44 -7.30
N THR A 32 13.28 4.14 -8.60
CA THR A 32 12.72 5.05 -9.60
C THR A 32 11.31 4.62 -9.98
N ILE A 33 10.33 5.40 -9.53
CA ILE A 33 8.92 5.23 -9.87
C ILE A 33 8.78 5.29 -11.39
N ASN A 34 8.22 4.23 -11.99
CA ASN A 34 7.96 4.20 -13.44
C ASN A 34 7.07 5.40 -13.83
N PRO A 35 7.47 6.21 -14.83
CA PRO A 35 6.71 7.39 -15.25
C PRO A 35 5.28 7.09 -15.75
N GLU A 36 4.98 5.88 -16.24
CA GLU A 36 3.59 5.52 -16.56
C GLU A 36 2.67 5.53 -15.33
N VAL A 37 3.20 5.15 -14.17
CA VAL A 37 2.44 5.14 -12.90
C VAL A 37 2.16 6.55 -12.41
N LEU A 38 2.99 7.54 -12.75
CA LEU A 38 2.77 8.96 -12.42
C LEU A 38 1.55 9.58 -13.13
N THR A 39 1.01 8.92 -14.16
CA THR A 39 -0.05 9.50 -15.03
C THR A 39 -1.45 8.93 -14.80
N ASN A 40 -1.62 7.94 -13.92
CA ASN A 40 -2.88 7.22 -13.72
C ASN A 40 -3.28 7.15 -12.24
N ASN A 41 -3.23 8.29 -11.56
CA ASN A 41 -3.66 8.45 -10.17
C ASN A 41 -5.18 8.31 -10.06
N LYS A 42 -5.64 7.13 -9.66
CA LYS A 42 -7.05 6.82 -9.51
C LYS A 42 -7.25 5.72 -8.49
N VAL A 43 -8.39 5.74 -7.82
CA VAL A 43 -8.87 4.64 -7.02
C VAL A 43 -10.26 4.24 -7.50
N GLU A 44 -10.46 2.95 -7.70
CA GLU A 44 -11.76 2.37 -7.99
C GLU A 44 -12.42 1.98 -6.68
N TYR A 45 -13.59 2.54 -6.41
CA TYR A 45 -14.45 2.17 -5.30
C TYR A 45 -15.80 1.76 -5.86
N ASN A 46 -16.24 0.54 -5.56
CA ASN A 46 -17.55 0.03 -5.99
C ASN A 46 -17.78 0.08 -7.53
N GLY A 47 -16.72 -0.13 -8.32
CA GLY A 47 -16.76 -0.03 -9.78
C GLY A 47 -16.77 1.40 -10.33
N GLU A 48 -16.78 2.42 -9.46
CA GLU A 48 -16.65 3.82 -9.84
C GLU A 48 -15.20 4.28 -9.68
N ASN A 49 -14.68 5.00 -10.69
CA ASN A 49 -13.35 5.59 -10.59
C ASN A 49 -13.45 6.94 -9.86
N LEU A 50 -12.77 7.04 -8.73
CA LEU A 50 -12.53 8.27 -8.00
C LEU A 50 -11.18 8.83 -8.43
N SER A 51 -11.16 10.09 -8.85
CA SER A 51 -9.92 10.83 -9.12
C SER A 51 -9.14 11.02 -7.82
N ILE A 52 -7.81 11.04 -7.91
CA ILE A 52 -6.93 11.45 -6.80
C ILE A 52 -5.90 12.41 -7.39
N ASN A 53 -5.80 13.62 -6.84
CA ASN A 53 -4.96 14.69 -7.41
C ASN A 53 -3.94 15.26 -6.43
N ALA A 54 -4.06 14.96 -5.14
CA ALA A 54 -3.11 15.38 -4.13
C ALA A 54 -2.88 14.28 -3.08
N ALA A 55 -1.72 14.34 -2.44
CA ALA A 55 -1.40 13.44 -1.35
C ALA A 55 -0.51 14.13 -0.32
N GLY A 56 -0.56 13.65 0.91
CA GLY A 56 0.20 14.19 2.03
C GLY A 56 0.43 13.15 3.11
N PHE A 57 1.34 13.44 4.03
CA PHE A 57 1.60 12.59 5.18
C PHE A 57 1.77 13.42 6.45
N VAL A 58 1.43 12.82 7.60
CA VAL A 58 1.72 13.35 8.94
C VAL A 58 2.63 12.36 9.65
N ASP A 59 3.79 12.81 10.11
CA ASP A 59 4.75 11.98 10.83
C ASP A 59 4.49 12.06 12.34
N TYR A 60 3.91 10.99 12.90
CA TYR A 60 3.62 10.86 14.34
C TYR A 60 4.80 10.33 15.15
N ASN A 61 6.00 10.28 14.56
CA ASN A 61 7.22 9.74 15.14
C ASN A 61 7.08 8.25 15.47
N LEU A 62 7.51 7.83 16.66
CA LEU A 62 7.64 6.43 17.02
C LEU A 62 6.52 6.00 17.95
N ARG A 63 6.06 4.76 17.78
CA ARG A 63 5.03 4.13 18.59
C ARG A 63 5.52 2.80 19.16
N SER A 64 5.12 2.50 20.39
CA SER A 64 5.27 1.16 20.97
C SER A 64 3.99 0.36 20.74
N PHE A 65 4.14 -0.86 20.21
CA PHE A 65 3.07 -1.84 20.09
C PHE A 65 3.24 -3.03 21.05
N TYR A 66 4.41 -3.17 21.66
CA TYR A 66 4.73 -4.15 22.70
C TYR A 66 5.90 -3.65 23.53
N GLY A 67 5.88 -3.90 24.83
CA GLY A 67 6.87 -3.34 25.75
C GLY A 67 6.83 -1.82 25.81
N ASN A 68 7.86 -1.24 26.43
CA ASN A 68 7.90 0.21 26.71
C ASN A 68 8.78 1.01 25.74
N ALA A 69 9.62 0.33 24.95
CA ALA A 69 10.48 0.99 23.97
C ALA A 69 9.73 1.20 22.65
N PRO A 70 10.03 2.26 21.89
CA PRO A 70 9.53 2.40 20.53
C PRO A 70 9.83 1.17 19.67
N THR A 71 8.83 0.70 18.95
CA THR A 71 8.92 -0.51 18.11
C THR A 71 8.73 -0.23 16.64
N HIS A 72 7.99 0.84 16.29
CA HIS A 72 7.66 1.18 14.93
C HIS A 72 7.69 2.69 14.70
N LYS A 73 8.07 3.09 13.48
CA LYS A 73 7.79 4.42 12.93
C LYS A 73 6.33 4.47 12.47
N ASN A 74 5.60 5.50 12.88
CA ASN A 74 4.17 5.67 12.66
C ASN A 74 3.91 6.93 11.82
N VAL A 75 3.28 6.76 10.66
CA VAL A 75 3.04 7.85 9.70
C VAL A 75 1.68 7.67 9.06
N ASP A 76 0.89 8.73 9.07
CA ASP A 76 -0.39 8.81 8.38
C ASP A 76 -0.17 9.19 6.93
N PHE A 77 -0.80 8.47 6.01
CA PHE A 77 -0.84 8.81 4.59
C PHE A 77 -2.26 9.17 4.17
N TYR A 78 -2.36 10.26 3.40
CA TYR A 78 -3.60 10.74 2.81
C TYR A 78 -3.45 10.84 1.30
N THR A 79 -4.42 10.32 0.56
CA THR A 79 -4.60 10.61 -0.87
C THR A 79 -6.00 11.14 -1.10
N ILE A 80 -6.13 12.28 -1.78
CA ILE A 80 -7.37 13.06 -1.83
C ILE A 80 -7.73 13.52 -3.25
N ASP A 81 -9.02 13.78 -3.46
CA ASP A 81 -9.54 14.56 -4.59
C ASP A 81 -9.85 15.99 -4.12
N GLY A 82 -8.83 16.83 -4.01
CA GLY A 82 -8.98 18.23 -3.61
C GLY A 82 -7.75 18.79 -2.91
N THR A 83 -7.97 19.54 -1.83
CA THR A 83 -6.93 20.35 -1.19
C THR A 83 -6.91 20.14 0.32
N PHE A 84 -5.70 20.01 0.86
CA PHE A 84 -5.47 20.06 2.29
C PHE A 84 -5.62 21.49 2.82
N ILE A 85 -6.41 21.66 3.87
CA ILE A 85 -6.54 22.91 4.61
C ILE A 85 -5.60 22.80 5.80
N THR A 86 -4.55 23.63 5.81
CA THR A 86 -3.51 23.60 6.83
C THR A 86 -3.48 24.89 7.63
N SER A 87 -2.98 24.79 8.86
CA SER A 87 -2.67 25.94 9.69
C SER A 87 -1.47 26.72 9.13
N LYS A 88 -1.21 27.90 9.69
CA LYS A 88 -0.01 28.69 9.35
C LYS A 88 1.30 27.94 9.63
N THR A 89 1.29 26.98 10.55
CA THR A 89 2.44 26.15 10.92
C THR A 89 2.56 24.88 10.08
N GLY A 90 1.67 24.68 9.10
CA GLY A 90 1.66 23.52 8.21
C GLY A 90 0.77 22.37 8.64
N SER A 91 0.32 22.35 9.91
CA SER A 91 -0.51 21.28 10.48
C SER A 91 -1.84 21.10 9.74
N LEU A 92 -2.20 19.87 9.39
CA LEU A 92 -3.52 19.54 8.82
C LEU A 92 -4.65 20.00 9.76
N LEU A 93 -5.56 20.81 9.24
CA LEU A 93 -6.79 21.23 9.93
C LEU A 93 -8.01 20.52 9.36
N ASP A 94 -8.09 20.40 8.03
CA ASP A 94 -9.23 19.81 7.33
C ASP A 94 -8.86 19.41 5.90
N ILE A 95 -9.76 18.71 5.21
CA ILE A 95 -9.63 18.35 3.80
C ILE A 95 -10.89 18.82 3.06
N SER A 96 -10.68 19.61 2.01
CA SER A 96 -11.73 19.96 1.05
C SER A 96 -11.64 19.02 -0.14
N GLY A 97 -12.71 18.29 -0.45
CA GLY A 97 -12.75 17.38 -1.58
C GLY A 97 -13.97 16.48 -1.58
N LYS A 98 -13.95 15.48 -2.48
CA LYS A 98 -14.99 14.44 -2.53
C LYS A 98 -14.54 13.12 -1.94
N SER A 99 -13.25 12.83 -2.07
CA SER A 99 -12.70 11.51 -1.77
C SER A 99 -11.43 11.64 -0.96
N VAL A 100 -11.31 10.81 0.08
CA VAL A 100 -10.10 10.65 0.89
C VAL A 100 -9.87 9.16 1.07
N VAL A 101 -8.65 8.71 0.83
CA VAL A 101 -8.15 7.44 1.35
C VAL A 101 -7.09 7.76 2.38
N PHE A 102 -7.28 7.26 3.58
CA PHE A 102 -6.40 7.42 4.72
C PHE A 102 -5.83 6.06 5.14
N ALA A 103 -4.55 6.02 5.52
CA ALA A 103 -3.96 4.87 6.19
C ALA A 103 -2.86 5.28 7.18
N GLU A 104 -2.95 4.78 8.42
CA GLU A 104 -1.93 4.88 9.46
C GLU A 104 -0.92 3.74 9.28
N LEU A 105 0.24 4.02 8.68
CA LEU A 105 1.27 3.03 8.40
C LEU A 105 2.28 2.92 9.53
N ASN A 106 2.66 1.69 9.85
CA ASN A 106 3.61 1.33 10.90
C ASN A 106 4.75 0.49 10.32
N SER A 107 5.97 1.04 10.35
CA SER A 107 7.20 0.41 9.85
C SER A 107 8.09 -0.02 11.02
N PRO A 108 8.66 -1.23 11.01
CA PRO A 108 9.58 -1.70 12.05
C PRO A 108 10.94 -0.99 12.00
N ASN A 109 11.26 -0.30 10.90
CA ASN A 109 12.38 0.63 10.84
C ASN A 109 12.00 1.93 11.56
N LEU A 110 12.76 2.28 12.60
CA LEU A 110 12.49 3.44 13.45
C LEU A 110 12.86 4.77 12.79
N ASP A 111 13.74 4.77 11.80
CA ASP A 111 14.23 6.00 11.19
C ASP A 111 13.26 6.53 10.11
N MET A 112 12.58 5.63 9.39
CA MET A 112 11.71 6.00 8.27
C MET A 112 10.64 4.96 7.93
N ILE A 113 9.60 5.43 7.23
CA ILE A 113 8.71 4.55 6.46
C ILE A 113 9.49 3.96 5.28
N GLU A 114 9.45 2.64 5.16
CA GLU A 114 10.16 1.92 4.11
C GLU A 114 9.23 1.56 2.94
N THR A 115 9.85 1.36 1.79
CA THR A 115 9.22 0.70 0.64
C THR A 115 8.88 -0.73 1.04
N ALA A 116 7.60 -1.02 1.24
CA ALA A 116 7.11 -2.31 1.70
C ALA A 116 5.63 -2.49 1.38
N THR A 117 5.13 -3.70 1.59
CA THR A 117 3.68 -3.97 1.63
C THR A 117 3.25 -4.02 3.09
N TYR A 118 2.43 -3.06 3.48
CA TYR A 118 1.83 -2.95 4.80
C TYR A 118 0.52 -3.74 4.78
N ASN A 119 0.38 -4.70 5.69
CA ASN A 119 -0.83 -5.53 5.78
C ASN A 119 -1.75 -5.01 6.87
N TYR A 120 -3.06 -5.11 6.66
CA TYR A 120 -4.02 -4.78 7.70
C TYR A 120 -3.83 -5.67 8.92
N ILE A 121 -3.77 -5.08 10.10
CA ILE A 121 -3.85 -5.77 11.38
C ILE A 121 -4.95 -5.13 12.22
N ASN A 122 -5.94 -5.92 12.62
CA ASN A 122 -6.98 -5.46 13.54
C ASN A 122 -6.42 -5.37 14.97
N ASP A 123 -6.32 -4.16 15.52
CA ASP A 123 -5.83 -3.89 16.88
C ASP A 123 -6.96 -3.72 17.93
N SER A 124 -8.24 -3.79 17.53
CA SER A 124 -9.41 -3.60 18.42
C SER A 124 -9.50 -4.58 19.60
N LYS A 125 -8.72 -5.66 19.57
CA LYS A 125 -8.69 -6.70 20.62
C LYS A 125 -7.35 -6.75 21.38
N ASP A 126 -6.49 -5.77 21.19
CA ASP A 126 -5.14 -5.78 21.76
C ASP A 126 -5.10 -5.54 23.25
N SER A 127 -6.10 -4.86 23.80
CA SER A 127 -6.17 -4.55 25.24
C SER A 127 -6.16 -5.79 26.15
N GLY A 128 -6.46 -6.97 25.61
CA GLY A 128 -6.42 -8.25 26.33
C GLY A 128 -5.16 -9.08 26.11
N LEU A 129 -4.21 -8.61 25.29
CA LEU A 129 -3.00 -9.36 24.93
C LEU A 129 -1.84 -9.02 25.87
N THR A 130 -1.02 -10.02 26.15
CA THR A 130 0.27 -9.84 26.84
C THR A 130 1.32 -9.25 25.90
N ASP A 131 2.39 -8.69 26.46
CA ASP A 131 3.54 -8.20 25.68
C ASP A 131 4.13 -9.27 24.75
N THR A 132 4.16 -10.53 25.17
CA THR A 132 4.63 -11.64 24.33
C THR A 132 3.72 -11.86 23.12
N GLU A 133 2.40 -11.81 23.32
CA GLU A 133 1.42 -11.95 22.24
C GLU A 133 1.44 -10.75 21.29
N LEU A 134 1.55 -9.54 21.83
CA LEU A 134 1.72 -8.31 21.05
C LEU A 134 3.03 -8.35 20.24
N SER A 135 4.13 -8.79 20.84
CA SER A 135 5.41 -8.94 20.15
C SER A 135 5.31 -9.96 19.01
N ALA A 136 4.69 -11.11 19.23
CA ALA A 136 4.43 -12.09 18.16
C ALA A 136 3.52 -11.50 17.05
N LYS A 137 2.60 -10.62 17.43
CA LYS A 137 1.67 -9.97 16.51
C LYS A 137 2.31 -8.88 15.66
N TYR A 138 3.24 -8.08 16.19
CA TYR A 138 3.73 -6.88 15.52
C TYR A 138 5.22 -6.89 15.15
N SER A 139 6.06 -7.65 15.86
CA SER A 139 7.51 -7.53 15.72
C SER A 139 8.01 -7.79 14.30
N GLY A 140 8.76 -6.83 13.76
CA GLY A 140 9.36 -6.91 12.42
C GLY A 140 8.37 -6.81 11.27
N LYS A 141 7.11 -6.41 11.52
CA LYS A 141 6.06 -6.38 10.49
C LYS A 141 5.80 -4.96 10.01
N TYR A 142 5.51 -4.84 8.72
CA TYR A 142 4.94 -3.66 8.10
C TYR A 142 3.42 -3.79 8.12
N PHE A 143 2.72 -2.88 8.80
CA PHE A 143 1.28 -2.99 8.96
C PHE A 143 0.57 -1.64 9.04
N PHE A 144 -0.75 -1.68 8.93
CA PHE A 144 -1.62 -0.56 9.27
C PHE A 144 -2.79 -1.08 10.09
N THR A 145 -3.24 -0.31 11.08
CA THR A 145 -4.38 -0.70 11.95
C THR A 145 -5.58 0.19 11.75
N ASN A 146 -5.36 1.47 11.43
CA ASN A 146 -6.41 2.43 11.11
C ASN A 146 -6.29 2.86 9.65
N ALA A 147 -7.36 2.65 8.88
CA ALA A 147 -7.49 3.14 7.52
C ALA A 147 -8.97 3.30 7.19
N TYR A 148 -9.30 4.31 6.40
CA TYR A 148 -10.68 4.56 6.01
C TYR A 148 -10.78 5.24 4.64
N VAL A 149 -11.98 5.18 4.09
CA VAL A 149 -12.35 5.85 2.86
C VAL A 149 -13.51 6.80 3.13
N ILE A 150 -13.38 8.04 2.69
CA ILE A 150 -14.50 8.97 2.58
C ILE A 150 -14.79 9.12 1.08
N SER A 151 -16.06 9.00 0.71
CA SER A 151 -16.52 9.29 -0.65
C SER A 151 -17.88 10.00 -0.56
N SER A 152 -17.91 11.26 -1.00
CA SER A 152 -19.11 12.10 -1.02
C SER A 152 -19.50 12.44 -2.44
N SER A 153 -20.80 12.38 -2.74
CA SER A 153 -21.36 12.87 -4.00
C SER A 153 -21.47 14.40 -4.04
N GLN A 154 -21.30 15.08 -2.90
CA GLN A 154 -21.39 16.55 -2.80
C GLN A 154 -20.00 17.19 -2.98
N SER A 155 -19.90 18.13 -3.91
CA SER A 155 -18.63 18.64 -4.45
C SER A 155 -17.92 19.72 -3.63
N SER A 156 -18.37 20.06 -2.42
CA SER A 156 -17.87 21.27 -1.75
C SER A 156 -18.03 21.33 -0.23
N SER A 157 -18.37 20.24 0.46
CA SER A 157 -18.38 20.24 1.91
C SER A 157 -17.00 19.89 2.44
N LEU A 158 -16.57 20.57 3.51
CA LEU A 158 -15.50 20.06 4.37
C LEU A 158 -15.82 18.60 4.65
N LEU A 159 -14.86 17.71 4.41
CA LEU A 159 -15.06 16.29 4.67
C LEU A 159 -14.93 16.08 6.18
N THR A 160 -15.99 16.42 6.91
CA THR A 160 -16.08 16.07 8.33
C THR A 160 -15.92 14.55 8.43
N PHE A 161 -14.94 14.11 9.24
CA PHE A 161 -14.58 12.70 9.46
C PHE A 161 -15.70 11.81 10.04
N SER A 162 -16.97 12.23 10.00
CA SER A 162 -18.15 11.52 10.52
C SER A 162 -18.79 10.55 9.51
N GLN A 163 -18.32 10.53 8.26
CA GLN A 163 -18.82 9.63 7.19
C GLN A 163 -17.68 8.81 6.56
N ASN A 164 -16.78 8.31 7.40
CA ASN A 164 -15.76 7.36 7.00
C ASN A 164 -16.34 5.95 6.89
N ILE A 165 -15.82 5.17 5.94
CA ILE A 165 -16.04 3.73 5.84
C ILE A 165 -14.72 3.07 6.19
N ASP A 166 -14.71 2.29 7.27
CA ASP A 166 -13.48 1.71 7.79
C ASP A 166 -12.97 0.56 6.93
N VAL A 167 -11.65 0.41 6.88
CA VAL A 167 -10.97 -0.73 6.27
C VAL A 167 -10.87 -1.87 7.28
N VAL A 168 -11.24 -3.07 6.84
CA VAL A 168 -11.25 -4.30 7.68
C VAL A 168 -10.30 -5.39 7.18
N SER A 169 -9.70 -5.21 6.01
CA SER A 169 -8.66 -6.09 5.47
C SER A 169 -7.95 -5.45 4.29
N GLY A 170 -6.87 -6.09 3.84
CA GLY A 170 -6.15 -5.72 2.62
C GLY A 170 -4.74 -5.23 2.87
N THR A 171 -4.21 -4.53 1.87
CA THR A 171 -2.81 -4.10 1.82
C THR A 171 -2.67 -2.68 1.31
N VAL A 172 -1.67 -1.99 1.84
CA VAL A 172 -1.14 -0.73 1.31
C VAL A 172 0.31 -0.98 0.93
N LYS A 173 0.67 -0.81 -0.34
CA LYS A 173 2.06 -0.91 -0.79
C LYS A 173 2.64 0.48 -0.98
N ILE A 174 3.78 0.75 -0.35
CA ILE A 174 4.56 1.96 -0.54
C ILE A 174 5.81 1.62 -1.35
N SER A 175 6.14 2.50 -2.29
CA SER A 175 7.42 2.50 -3.00
C SER A 175 7.91 3.92 -3.24
N GLY A 176 9.22 4.09 -3.40
CA GLY A 176 9.85 5.41 -3.53
C GLY A 176 10.33 5.95 -2.18
N SER A 177 10.59 7.25 -2.14
CA SER A 177 11.21 7.93 -1.00
C SER A 177 10.80 9.39 -0.94
N LYS A 178 10.75 9.97 0.26
CA LYS A 178 10.33 11.36 0.47
C LYS A 178 11.03 12.34 -0.52
N PRO A 179 10.29 13.26 -1.15
CA PRO A 179 8.83 13.45 -1.03
C PRO A 179 8.03 12.63 -2.05
N ASN A 180 8.67 11.85 -2.91
CA ASN A 180 8.01 11.16 -4.02
C ASN A 180 7.72 9.70 -3.67
N TYR A 181 6.44 9.37 -3.54
CA TYR A 181 6.00 8.00 -3.29
C TYR A 181 5.02 7.54 -4.35
N LEU A 182 4.96 6.22 -4.52
CA LEU A 182 3.84 5.49 -5.07
C LEU A 182 3.19 4.73 -3.92
N ILE A 183 1.93 5.05 -3.65
CA ILE A 183 1.05 4.29 -2.76
C ILE A 183 0.07 3.50 -3.62
N THR A 184 -0.05 2.20 -3.36
CA THR A 184 -1.02 1.31 -4.01
C THR A 184 -1.93 0.70 -2.96
N TYR A 185 -3.22 0.72 -3.23
CA TYR A 185 -4.28 0.23 -2.35
C TYR A 185 -4.89 -1.05 -2.94
N ASP A 186 -5.06 -2.06 -2.09
CA ASP A 186 -5.96 -3.19 -2.31
C ASP A 186 -6.66 -3.47 -0.99
N LEU A 187 -7.81 -2.82 -0.77
CA LEU A 187 -8.47 -2.71 0.52
C LEU A 187 -9.87 -3.33 0.49
N VAL A 188 -10.28 -3.91 1.61
CA VAL A 188 -11.64 -4.38 1.87
C VAL A 188 -12.24 -3.52 2.97
N LEU A 189 -13.42 -2.97 2.71
CA LEU A 189 -14.13 -2.05 3.58
C LEU A 189 -15.19 -2.79 4.41
N GLU A 190 -15.56 -2.21 5.56
CA GLU A 190 -16.53 -2.80 6.49
C GLU A 190 -17.91 -3.07 5.87
N ASN A 191 -18.27 -2.32 4.82
CA ASN A 191 -19.51 -2.51 4.06
C ASN A 191 -19.42 -3.63 3.01
N GLY A 192 -18.34 -4.42 3.01
CA GLY A 192 -18.10 -5.55 2.12
C GLY A 192 -17.59 -5.16 0.72
N LYS A 193 -17.42 -3.86 0.43
CA LYS A 193 -16.89 -3.39 -0.85
C LYS A 193 -15.36 -3.36 -0.84
N THR A 194 -14.78 -3.21 -2.02
CA THR A 194 -13.33 -3.07 -2.20
C THR A 194 -12.96 -1.68 -2.70
N LEU A 195 -11.78 -1.21 -2.32
CA LEU A 195 -11.10 -0.07 -2.94
C LEU A 195 -9.76 -0.53 -3.49
N LYS A 196 -9.52 -0.30 -4.79
CA LYS A 196 -8.25 -0.63 -5.45
C LYS A 196 -7.73 0.54 -6.25
N GLY A 197 -6.44 0.78 -6.23
CA GLY A 197 -5.86 1.83 -7.06
C GLY A 197 -4.54 2.31 -6.55
N ASN A 198 -4.12 3.48 -7.03
CA ASN A 198 -2.83 4.03 -6.66
C ASN A 198 -2.80 5.55 -6.80
N TYR A 199 -1.82 6.14 -6.11
CA TYR A 199 -1.35 7.48 -6.36
C TYR A 199 0.18 7.48 -6.38
N ALA A 200 0.76 8.07 -7.42
CA ALA A 200 2.17 8.36 -7.49
C ALA A 200 2.40 9.87 -7.66
N GLY A 201 3.30 10.41 -6.84
CA GLY A 201 3.66 11.82 -6.91
C GLY A 201 4.29 12.33 -5.62
N ILE A 202 4.30 13.64 -5.49
CA ILE A 202 4.79 14.33 -4.29
C ILE A 202 3.73 14.17 -3.18
N PHE A 203 4.20 13.77 -2.00
CA PHE A 203 3.44 13.83 -0.76
C PHE A 203 3.93 15.03 0.05
N GLN A 204 3.03 15.98 0.29
CA GLN A 204 3.33 17.13 1.14
C GLN A 204 3.40 16.72 2.60
N SER A 205 4.35 17.27 3.35
CA SER A 205 4.34 17.17 4.81
C SER A 205 3.21 18.03 5.34
N LEU A 206 2.37 17.44 6.18
CA LEU A 206 1.20 18.06 6.81
C LEU A 206 1.38 18.23 8.32
#